data_AF-K5VAS8-F1
#
_entry.id   AF-K5VAS8-F1
#
_cell.length_a   1.000
_cell.length_b   1.000
_cell.length_c   1.000
_cell.angle_alpha   90.00
_cell.angle_beta   90.00
_cell.angle_gamma   90.00
#
_symmetry.space_group_name_H-M   'P 1'
#
loop_
_entity.id
_entity.type
_entity.pdbx_description
1 polymer ?
#
loop_
_entity_poly.entity_id
_entity_poly.type
_entity_poly.pdbx_seq_one_letter_code
_entity_poly.pdbx_strand_id
1 'polypeptide(L)'
;MNSTGQIVDIPNFNVSAGDNITISLNATSTTSGTVYIINQSTGQNVSEVVPTGPLCLEEADWLVTDLILGGTPVPLAAFGSIDFANASAQTPSGPLDLSGAMVLDISQNNTVLTSSSVTSSNVTVIDLNAV
;
A
#
# COMPACT_ATOMS: atom_id res chain seq x y z
N MET A 1 4.17 12.84 7.70
CA MET A 1 5.37 11.97 7.65
C MET A 1 6.17 12.39 6.43
N ASN A 2 7.45 12.76 6.57
CA ASN A 2 8.31 13.01 5.41
C ASN A 2 8.96 11.68 5.01
N SER A 3 8.33 10.92 4.13
CA SER A 3 8.98 9.74 3.56
C SER A 3 10.14 10.20 2.69
N THR A 4 11.37 10.04 3.19
CA THR A 4 12.60 10.06 2.39
C THR A 4 12.86 8.68 1.77
N GLY A 5 11.83 7.83 1.65
CA GLY A 5 11.94 6.50 1.08
C GLY A 5 12.40 6.58 -0.38
N GLN A 6 13.31 5.70 -0.75
CA GLN A 6 13.70 5.53 -2.14
C GLN A 6 12.53 4.86 -2.88
N ILE A 7 11.99 5.55 -3.91
CA ILE A 7 11.06 4.94 -4.85
C ILE A 7 11.89 4.09 -5.82
N VAL A 8 11.52 2.82 -5.98
CA VAL A 8 12.13 1.90 -6.94
C VAL A 8 11.10 1.59 -8.01
N ASP A 9 11.41 1.96 -9.25
CA ASP A 9 10.58 1.62 -10.40
C ASP A 9 10.75 0.15 -10.74
N ILE A 10 9.65 -0.52 -11.05
CA ILE A 10 9.64 -1.92 -11.49
C ILE A 10 9.46 -1.94 -13.02
N PRO A 11 10.55 -2.09 -13.80
CA PRO A 11 10.45 -2.05 -15.25
C PRO A 11 9.71 -3.27 -15.78
N ASN A 12 8.95 -3.09 -16.87
CA ASN A 12 8.23 -4.15 -17.59
C ASN A 12 7.09 -4.84 -16.81
N PHE A 13 6.60 -4.23 -15.73
CA PHE A 13 5.36 -4.63 -15.09
C PHE A 13 4.24 -3.66 -15.52
N ASN A 14 3.29 -4.16 -16.32
CA ASN A 14 2.22 -3.33 -16.87
C ASN A 14 0.96 -3.44 -16.01
N VAL A 15 0.33 -2.29 -15.76
CA VAL A 15 -0.93 -2.20 -15.01
C VAL A 15 -1.93 -1.41 -15.84
N SER A 16 -3.16 -1.91 -15.92
CA SER A 16 -4.30 -1.27 -16.57
C SER A 16 -5.42 -1.06 -15.56
N ALA A 17 -6.31 -0.09 -15.83
CA ALA A 17 -7.49 0.12 -15.01
C ALA A 17 -8.35 -1.16 -14.97
N GLY A 18 -8.73 -1.59 -13.77
CA GLY A 18 -9.49 -2.82 -13.54
C GLY A 18 -8.65 -4.09 -13.37
N ASP A 19 -7.32 -4.01 -13.45
CA ASP A 19 -6.47 -5.17 -13.14
C ASP A 19 -6.53 -5.55 -11.65
N ASN A 20 -6.49 -6.85 -11.38
CA ASN A 20 -6.38 -7.38 -10.03
C ASN A 20 -4.91 -7.62 -9.68
N ILE A 21 -4.38 -6.86 -8.72
CA ILE A 21 -2.96 -6.90 -8.36
C ILE A 21 -2.81 -7.54 -6.97
N THR A 22 -1.98 -8.57 -6.88
CA THR A 22 -1.52 -9.12 -5.60
C THR A 22 -0.16 -8.56 -5.27
N ILE A 23 -0.01 -8.01 -4.06
CA ILE A 23 1.25 -7.51 -3.52
C ILE A 23 1.57 -8.29 -2.25
N SER A 24 2.80 -8.75 -2.10
CA SER A 24 3.30 -9.38 -0.88
C SER A 24 4.68 -8.82 -0.55
N LEU A 25 4.88 -8.49 0.72
CA LEU A 25 6.13 -7.94 1.25
C LEU A 25 6.66 -8.92 2.28
N ASN A 26 7.94 -9.26 2.18
CA ASN A 26 8.63 -10.10 3.17
C ASN A 26 9.95 -9.47 3.58
N ALA A 27 10.00 -8.89 4.78
CA ALA A 27 11.21 -8.39 5.39
C ALA A 27 11.89 -9.49 6.21
N THR A 28 12.92 -10.12 5.65
CA THR A 28 13.72 -11.15 6.35
C THR A 28 14.88 -10.54 7.15
N SER A 29 15.13 -9.23 7.00
CA SER A 29 16.10 -8.47 7.79
C SER A 29 15.57 -7.08 8.09
N THR A 30 16.23 -6.35 8.99
CA THR A 30 15.89 -4.96 9.24
C THR A 30 16.38 -4.03 8.13
N THR A 31 17.21 -4.47 7.18
CA THR A 31 17.81 -3.59 6.16
C THR A 31 17.48 -4.01 4.73
N SER A 32 16.55 -4.97 4.55
CA SER A 32 16.07 -5.38 3.24
C SER A 32 14.71 -6.08 3.32
N GLY A 33 13.94 -5.96 2.25
CA GLY A 33 12.71 -6.72 2.05
C GLY A 33 12.61 -7.26 0.62
N THR A 34 11.87 -8.34 0.45
CA THR A 34 11.49 -8.84 -0.88
C THR A 34 10.06 -8.41 -1.17
N VAL A 35 9.88 -7.77 -2.32
CA VAL A 35 8.58 -7.33 -2.84
C VAL A 35 8.18 -8.28 -3.96
N TYR A 36 7.02 -8.91 -3.81
CA TYR A 36 6.39 -9.73 -4.84
C TYR A 36 5.14 -9.03 -5.34
N ILE A 37 5.04 -8.85 -6.65
CA ILE A 37 3.88 -8.26 -7.30
C ILE A 37 3.41 -9.19 -8.41
N ILE A 38 2.11 -9.48 -8.45
CA ILE A 38 1.48 -10.31 -9.47
C ILE A 38 0.29 -9.53 -10.02
N ASN A 39 0.28 -9.28 -11.31
CA ASN A 39 -0.92 -8.87 -12.02
C ASN A 39 -1.70 -10.14 -12.37
N GLN A 40 -2.72 -10.46 -11.56
CA GLN A 40 -3.53 -11.66 -11.72
C GLN A 40 -4.33 -11.63 -13.04
N SER A 41 -4.62 -10.43 -13.56
CA SER A 41 -5.35 -10.27 -14.82
C SER A 41 -4.49 -10.61 -16.04
N THR A 42 -3.19 -10.32 -16.01
CA THR A 42 -2.27 -10.54 -17.14
C THR A 42 -1.33 -11.75 -16.95
N GLY A 43 -1.20 -12.25 -15.72
CA GLY A 43 -0.23 -13.28 -15.34
C GLY A 43 1.20 -12.77 -15.18
N GLN A 44 1.47 -11.47 -15.39
CA GLN A 44 2.78 -10.88 -15.14
C GLN A 44 3.09 -10.94 -13.64
N ASN A 45 4.34 -11.26 -13.31
CA ASN A 45 4.83 -11.23 -11.94
C ASN A 45 6.25 -10.68 -11.88
N VAL A 46 6.57 -10.07 -10.75
CA VAL A 46 7.89 -9.53 -10.42
C VAL A 46 8.21 -9.91 -8.97
N SER A 47 9.51 -10.17 -8.73
CA SER A 47 10.09 -10.36 -7.41
C SER A 47 11.36 -9.52 -7.32
N GLU A 48 11.38 -8.51 -6.46
CA GLU A 48 12.53 -7.62 -6.28
C GLU A 48 13.00 -7.63 -4.83
N VAL A 49 14.32 -7.66 -4.63
CA VAL A 49 14.92 -7.43 -3.31
C VAL A 49 15.26 -5.95 -3.21
N VAL A 50 14.58 -5.26 -2.29
CA VAL A 50 14.72 -3.82 -2.09
C VAL A 50 15.54 -3.57 -0.83
N PRO A 51 16.66 -2.81 -0.92
CA PRO A 51 17.38 -2.37 0.26
C PRO A 51 16.53 -1.36 1.04
N THR A 52 16.54 -1.44 2.36
CA THR A 52 15.81 -0.53 3.24
C THR A 52 16.77 0.16 4.20
N GLY A 53 16.31 1.25 4.82
CA GLY A 53 16.86 1.67 6.11
C GLY A 53 16.52 0.64 7.20
N PRO A 54 17.09 0.77 8.41
CA PRO A 54 16.76 -0.11 9.54
C PRO A 54 15.25 -0.02 9.87
N LEU A 55 14.51 -1.06 9.53
CA LEU A 55 13.10 -1.25 9.84
C LEU A 55 12.95 -1.66 11.30
N CYS A 56 11.96 -1.08 11.99
CA CYS A 56 11.56 -1.54 13.33
C CYS A 56 10.78 -2.86 13.27
N LEU A 57 10.13 -3.17 12.14
CA LEU A 57 9.26 -4.33 11.94
C LEU A 57 8.06 -4.38 12.90
N GLU A 58 7.51 -3.21 13.23
CA GLU A 58 6.44 -3.05 14.22
C GLU A 58 5.06 -2.80 13.58
N GLU A 59 5.04 -2.44 12.30
CA GLU A 59 3.84 -2.00 11.58
C GLU A 59 3.67 -2.77 10.27
N ALA A 60 2.41 -2.98 9.89
CA ALA A 60 2.01 -3.54 8.61
C ALA A 60 0.75 -2.78 8.14
N ASP A 61 0.86 -2.11 7.00
CA ASP A 61 -0.13 -1.14 6.56
C ASP A 61 -0.66 -1.43 5.15
N TRP A 62 -1.93 -1.05 4.94
CA TRP A 62 -2.58 -0.99 3.64
C TRP A 62 -2.98 0.46 3.41
N LEU A 63 -2.30 1.12 2.47
CA LEU A 63 -2.31 2.58 2.37
C LEU A 63 -2.64 3.00 0.94
N VAL A 64 -3.53 3.99 0.83
CA VAL A 64 -3.55 4.92 -0.31
C VAL A 64 -2.87 6.19 0.19
N THR A 65 -1.86 6.66 -0.55
CA THR A 65 -1.04 7.79 -0.11
C THR A 65 -0.99 8.89 -1.15
N ASP A 66 -0.96 10.12 -0.67
CA ASP A 66 -0.65 11.29 -1.49
C ASP A 66 0.87 11.49 -1.53
N LEU A 67 1.46 11.32 -2.72
CA LEU A 67 2.91 11.28 -2.90
C LEU A 67 3.50 12.68 -3.01
N ILE A 68 4.68 12.86 -2.41
CA ILE A 68 5.55 14.01 -2.67
C ILE A 68 6.68 13.54 -3.58
N LEU A 69 6.72 14.02 -4.82
CA LEU A 69 7.75 13.69 -5.79
C LEU A 69 8.68 14.88 -5.98
N GLY A 70 9.99 14.67 -5.76
CA GLY A 70 10.99 15.74 -5.92
C GLY A 70 10.77 16.97 -5.03
N GLY A 71 10.13 16.79 -3.87
CA GLY A 71 9.79 17.89 -2.95
C GLY A 71 8.50 18.65 -3.30
N THR A 72 7.78 18.23 -4.34
CA THR A 72 6.49 18.82 -4.73
C THR A 72 5.36 17.83 -4.45
N PRO A 73 4.31 18.23 -3.71
CA PRO A 73 3.10 17.43 -3.57
C PRO A 73 2.49 17.15 -4.95
N VAL A 74 2.25 15.89 -5.26
CA VAL A 74 1.47 15.49 -6.43
C VAL A 74 0.00 15.71 -6.07
N PRO A 75 -0.87 16.18 -6.99
CA PRO A 75 -2.29 16.20 -6.71
C PRO A 75 -2.83 14.79 -6.48
N LEU A 76 -3.57 14.58 -5.39
CA LEU A 76 -4.31 13.32 -5.18
C LEU A 76 -5.26 13.09 -6.35
N ALA A 77 -5.06 11.99 -7.07
CA ALA A 77 -5.88 11.65 -8.22
C ALA A 77 -7.29 11.24 -7.80
N ALA A 78 -8.28 11.51 -8.67
CA ALA A 78 -9.64 11.02 -8.47
C ALA A 78 -9.71 9.51 -8.77
N PHE A 79 -9.65 8.67 -7.73
CA PHE A 79 -9.50 7.21 -7.89
C PHE A 79 -10.78 6.41 -7.67
N GLY A 80 -11.86 7.05 -7.21
CA GLY A 80 -13.14 6.38 -6.94
C GLY A 80 -13.05 5.49 -5.71
N SER A 81 -12.71 4.21 -5.89
CA SER A 81 -12.58 3.26 -4.77
C SER A 81 -11.47 2.25 -5.01
N ILE A 82 -10.74 1.91 -3.94
CA ILE A 82 -9.72 0.88 -3.91
C ILE A 82 -10.10 -0.13 -2.83
N ASP A 83 -10.08 -1.41 -3.19
CA ASP A 83 -10.29 -2.53 -2.28
C ASP A 83 -9.02 -3.36 -2.13
N PHE A 84 -8.46 -3.39 -0.93
CA PHE A 84 -7.44 -4.36 -0.54
C PHE A 84 -8.16 -5.60 -0.01
N ALA A 85 -8.27 -6.63 -0.84
CA ALA A 85 -8.88 -7.91 -0.46
C ALA A 85 -7.83 -8.92 0.01
N ASN A 86 -8.24 -9.85 0.89
CA ASN A 86 -7.38 -10.89 1.45
C ASN A 86 -6.12 -10.34 2.13
N ALA A 87 -6.26 -9.19 2.79
CA ALA A 87 -5.22 -8.54 3.54
C ALA A 87 -4.92 -9.33 4.83
N SER A 88 -3.64 -9.59 5.08
CA SER A 88 -3.14 -10.25 6.28
C SER A 88 -1.69 -9.87 6.53
N ALA A 89 -1.28 -9.87 7.80
CA ALA A 89 0.11 -9.73 8.19
C ALA A 89 0.63 -11.01 8.85
N GLN A 90 1.95 -11.17 8.91
CA GLN A 90 2.61 -12.27 9.60
C GLN A 90 3.62 -11.69 10.59
N THR A 91 3.57 -12.19 11.83
CA THR A 91 4.54 -11.88 12.88
C THR A 91 5.26 -13.16 13.32
N PRO A 92 6.32 -13.07 14.13
CA PRO A 92 6.95 -14.25 14.70
C PRO A 92 6.01 -15.12 15.56
N SER A 93 4.93 -14.55 16.12
CA SER A 93 3.96 -15.29 16.93
C SER A 93 2.82 -15.91 16.11
N GLY A 94 2.66 -15.50 14.85
CA GLY A 94 1.61 -16.03 13.98
C GLY A 94 1.04 -14.98 13.01
N PRO A 95 0.10 -15.41 12.15
CA PRO A 95 -0.64 -14.51 11.29
C PRO A 95 -1.53 -13.58 12.12
N LEU A 96 -1.66 -12.35 11.65
CA LEU A 96 -2.59 -11.35 12.16
C LEU A 96 -3.56 -10.98 11.05
N ASP A 97 -4.83 -10.84 11.43
CA ASP A 97 -5.87 -10.25 10.62
C ASP A 97 -5.95 -8.74 10.91
N LEU A 98 -6.93 -8.04 10.33
CA LEU A 98 -7.06 -6.59 10.48
C LEU A 98 -7.99 -6.17 11.63
N SER A 99 -8.45 -7.08 12.48
CA SER A 99 -9.44 -6.78 13.53
C SER A 99 -8.97 -5.74 14.55
N GLY A 100 -7.65 -5.58 14.72
CA GLY A 100 -7.01 -4.58 15.58
C GLY A 100 -6.46 -3.36 14.84
N ALA A 101 -6.73 -3.19 13.55
CA ALA A 101 -6.14 -2.13 12.73
C ALA A 101 -6.62 -0.74 13.13
N MET A 102 -5.70 0.23 13.12
CA MET A 102 -6.05 1.65 13.17
C MET A 102 -6.50 2.10 11.78
N VAL A 103 -7.64 2.81 11.71
CA VAL A 103 -8.15 3.38 10.45
C VAL A 103 -7.82 4.85 10.39
N LEU A 104 -7.21 5.27 9.29
CA LEU A 104 -6.82 6.65 9.01
C LEU A 104 -7.37 7.09 7.66
N ASP A 105 -7.72 8.37 7.55
CA ASP A 105 -8.16 9.00 6.31
C ASP A 105 -7.30 10.21 5.96
N ILE A 106 -7.16 10.47 4.65
CA ILE A 106 -6.45 11.64 4.14
C ILE A 106 -7.29 12.88 4.43
N SER A 107 -6.68 13.87 5.08
CA SER A 107 -7.27 15.19 5.30
C SER A 107 -6.29 16.28 4.90
N GLN A 108 -6.76 17.25 4.12
CA GLN A 108 -5.97 18.40 3.64
C GLN A 108 -6.77 19.67 3.79
N ASN A 109 -6.15 20.74 4.28
CA ASN A 109 -6.82 22.04 4.49
C ASN A 109 -8.15 21.91 5.25
N ASN A 110 -8.18 21.06 6.27
CA ASN A 110 -9.37 20.72 7.07
C ASN A 110 -10.52 20.05 6.28
N THR A 111 -10.25 19.52 5.10
CA THR A 111 -11.21 18.75 4.28
C THR A 111 -10.77 17.30 4.28
N VAL A 112 -11.67 16.41 4.70
CA VAL A 112 -11.46 14.96 4.60
C VAL A 112 -11.64 14.54 3.13
N LEU A 113 -10.65 13.85 2.58
CA LEU A 113 -10.59 13.47 1.16
C LEU A 113 -10.88 11.99 0.93
N THR A 114 -10.69 11.14 1.94
CA THR A 114 -11.01 9.71 1.86
C THR A 114 -11.95 9.26 2.97
N SER A 115 -12.65 8.16 2.73
CA SER A 115 -13.34 7.41 3.77
C SER A 115 -12.92 5.94 3.70
N SER A 116 -12.29 5.48 4.78
CA SER A 116 -11.73 4.14 4.86
C SER A 116 -12.54 3.26 5.81
N SER A 117 -12.71 1.99 5.44
CA SER A 117 -13.38 0.98 6.27
C SER A 117 -12.62 -0.34 6.25
N VAL A 118 -12.70 -1.08 7.35
CA VAL A 118 -11.96 -2.32 7.54
C VAL A 118 -12.86 -3.43 8.06
N THR A 119 -12.64 -4.64 7.53
CA THR A 119 -13.11 -5.92 8.08
C THR A 119 -11.89 -6.76 8.46
N SER A 120 -12.06 -7.97 8.97
CA SER A 120 -10.91 -8.82 9.34
C SER A 120 -9.92 -9.08 8.20
N SER A 121 -10.36 -9.02 6.93
CA SER A 121 -9.52 -9.36 5.77
C SER A 121 -9.54 -8.35 4.64
N ASN A 122 -10.35 -7.29 4.74
CA ASN A 122 -10.51 -6.33 3.64
C ASN A 122 -10.40 -4.89 4.16
N VAL A 123 -9.75 -4.04 3.36
CA VAL A 123 -9.77 -2.58 3.51
C VAL A 123 -10.40 -1.98 2.27
N THR A 124 -11.41 -1.13 2.45
CA THR A 124 -12.01 -0.34 1.36
C THR A 124 -11.68 1.13 1.61
N VAL A 125 -11.11 1.79 0.62
CA VAL A 125 -10.82 3.23 0.63
C VAL A 125 -11.65 3.90 -0.47
N ILE A 126 -12.48 4.86 -0.09
CA ILE A 126 -13.30 5.65 -1.01
C ILE A 126 -12.71 7.05 -1.12
N ASP A 127 -12.49 7.53 -2.34
CA ASP A 127 -12.19 8.93 -2.61
C ASP A 127 -13.48 9.75 -2.58
N LEU A 128 -13.57 10.69 -1.65
CA LEU A 128 -14.76 11.53 -1.47
C LEU A 128 -14.89 12.64 -2.52
N ASN A 129 -13.86 12.86 -3.36
CA ASN A 129 -13.88 13.86 -4.42
C ASN A 129 -14.31 13.27 -5.78
N ALA A 130 -14.34 11.94 -5.90
CA ALA A 130 -14.69 11.23 -7.14
C ALA A 130 -16.14 10.74 -7.18
N VAL A 131 -16.96 11.12 -6.18
CA VAL A 131 -18.37 10.71 -6.03
C VAL A 131 -19.33 11.80 -6.50
#